data_AF-A0A2S6CG08-F1
#
_entry.id   AF-A0A2S6CG08-F1
#
_cell.length_a   1.000
_cell.length_b   1.000
_cell.length_c   1.000
_cell.angle_alpha   90.00
_cell.angle_beta   90.00
_cell.angle_gamma   90.00
#
_symmetry.space_group_name_H-M   'P 1'
#
loop_
_entity.id
_entity.type
_entity.pdbx_description
1 polymer ?
#
loop_
_entity_poly.entity_id
_entity_poly.type
_entity_poly.pdbx_seq_one_letter_code
_entity_poly.pdbx_strand_id
1 'polypeptide(L)'
;MTSEDETNLQVDPSVTKALPEGCRVTSTEQHGVSFWASTSRIDVELSNGTLEAYFVKVMQGETGKNMLHSEFESMQAIYSLLPDFSPKPIAWGSYAETEDTHFIIMEFRDMILEMPDPDKFAARLADLHHNSKSPNGKFGFHVTTYPGNLPQYSHWEDKWETFFAKAMRQALDLEIAAKGYDPEFDELIPALFDTIIPRLLRPLESDGRSVKPSLVHGDLWYANSGSDSNTGEPIVFDACSFYAHNEYEFGQWRPVCNRFGDEYVQAYFKNVQVSAPEEDYDGRVDLYKLKFNTHVSALFFDNPTLREQMLGDLRDLKARYG
;
A
#
# COMPACT_ATOMS: atom_id res chain seq x y z
N MET A 1 23.09 20.49 43.44
CA MET A 1 22.75 19.14 42.94
C MET A 1 21.25 19.00 43.01
N THR A 2 20.57 19.61 42.05
CA THR A 2 19.14 19.44 41.83
C THR A 2 19.01 18.30 40.84
N SER A 3 18.38 17.21 41.28
CA SER A 3 17.90 16.14 40.42
C SER A 3 17.05 16.77 39.33
N GLU A 4 17.53 16.68 38.08
CA GLU A 4 16.68 16.94 36.92
C GLU A 4 15.56 15.91 36.97
N ASP A 5 14.33 16.42 37.01
CA ASP A 5 13.11 15.65 36.90
C ASP A 5 13.22 14.74 35.68
N GLU A 6 13.31 13.43 35.91
CA GLU A 6 12.93 12.42 34.93
C GLU A 6 11.46 12.70 34.61
N THR A 7 11.20 13.49 33.57
CA THR A 7 9.89 13.52 32.93
C THR A 7 9.60 12.08 32.55
N ASN A 8 8.70 11.43 33.30
CA ASN A 8 8.10 10.15 32.94
C ASN A 8 7.47 10.32 31.55
N LEU A 9 8.25 10.02 30.51
CA LEU A 9 7.77 9.85 29.14
C LEU A 9 6.92 8.58 29.20
N GLN A 10 5.63 8.72 29.55
CA GLN A 10 4.77 7.58 29.80
C GLN A 10 4.42 6.91 28.48
N VAL A 11 5.27 5.97 28.09
CA VAL A 11 5.03 5.04 26.97
C VAL A 11 4.25 3.86 27.51
N ASP A 12 3.23 3.40 26.77
CA ASP A 12 2.44 2.24 27.20
C ASP A 12 3.37 1.03 27.46
N PRO A 13 3.14 0.25 28.53
CA PRO A 13 3.99 -0.90 28.86
C PRO A 13 4.13 -1.92 27.72
N SER A 14 3.11 -2.07 26.87
CA SER A 14 3.14 -2.98 25.72
C SER A 14 4.08 -2.48 24.62
N VAL A 15 4.15 -1.16 24.40
CA VAL A 15 5.10 -0.54 23.48
C VAL A 15 6.52 -0.69 24.03
N THR A 16 6.73 -0.41 25.32
CA THR A 16 8.03 -0.57 25.99
C THR A 16 8.54 -2.01 25.89
N LYS A 17 7.66 -3.00 26.09
CA LYS A 17 8.00 -4.44 25.97
C LYS A 17 8.37 -4.86 24.55
N ALA A 18 7.89 -4.14 23.54
CA ALA A 18 8.16 -4.41 22.14
C ALA A 18 9.47 -3.78 21.61
N LEU A 19 10.05 -2.83 22.37
CA LEU A 19 11.37 -2.26 22.09
C LEU A 19 12.48 -3.23 22.53
N PRO A 20 13.75 -3.01 22.09
CA PRO A 20 14.87 -3.88 22.45
C PRO A 20 15.01 -4.09 23.96
N GLU A 21 15.30 -5.33 24.37
CA GLU A 21 15.39 -5.71 25.77
C GLU A 21 16.46 -4.89 26.50
N GLY A 22 16.09 -4.29 27.63
CA GLY A 22 16.98 -3.49 28.46
C GLY A 22 17.31 -2.10 27.92
N CYS A 23 16.63 -1.64 26.86
CA CYS A 23 16.74 -0.26 26.41
C CYS A 23 16.07 0.71 27.40
N ARG A 24 16.54 1.97 27.39
CA ARG A 24 15.95 3.08 28.13
C ARG A 24 15.37 4.07 27.14
N VAL A 25 14.08 4.38 27.23
CA VAL A 25 13.45 5.44 26.44
C VAL A 25 14.03 6.79 26.87
N THR A 26 14.52 7.57 25.91
CA THR A 26 15.13 8.88 26.15
C THR A 26 14.26 10.05 25.71
N SER A 27 13.39 9.85 24.71
CA SER A 27 12.46 10.87 24.21
C SER A 27 11.22 10.21 23.60
N THR A 28 10.11 10.94 23.58
CA THR A 28 8.97 10.65 22.71
C THR A 28 8.41 11.94 22.15
N GLU A 29 8.37 12.06 20.83
CA GLU A 29 7.95 13.28 20.15
C GLU A 29 6.93 12.96 19.06
N GLN A 30 5.93 13.82 18.88
CA GLN A 30 5.02 13.70 17.74
C GLN A 30 5.81 13.91 16.44
N HIS A 31 5.62 13.03 15.47
CA HIS A 31 6.41 13.03 14.25
C HIS A 31 5.59 12.64 13.03
N GLY A 32 5.66 13.43 11.96
CA GLY A 32 4.92 13.17 10.71
C GLY A 32 3.42 13.48 10.80
N VAL A 33 2.71 13.19 9.71
CA VAL A 33 1.25 13.38 9.61
C VAL A 33 0.64 12.14 8.97
N SER A 34 -0.43 11.60 9.56
CA SER A 34 -1.26 10.56 8.98
C SER A 34 -2.72 11.00 9.02
N PHE A 35 -3.51 10.64 8.00
CA PHE A 35 -4.96 10.89 8.00
C PHE A 35 -5.71 10.06 9.05
N TRP A 36 -5.14 8.91 9.46
CA TRP A 36 -5.87 7.92 10.25
C TRP A 36 -5.21 7.60 11.59
N ALA A 37 -3.92 7.89 11.75
CA ALA A 37 -3.16 7.52 12.94
C ALA A 37 -2.53 8.73 13.64
N SER A 38 -2.29 8.59 14.94
CA SER A 38 -1.31 9.42 15.65
C SER A 38 0.07 8.82 15.43
N THR A 39 1.06 9.66 15.12
CA THR A 39 2.41 9.21 14.76
C THR A 39 3.46 9.88 15.64
N SER A 40 4.43 9.10 16.11
CA SER A 40 5.50 9.57 17.00
C SER A 40 6.84 8.92 16.70
N ARG A 41 7.90 9.60 17.14
CA ARG A 41 9.26 9.09 17.23
C ARG A 41 9.57 8.75 18.68
N ILE A 42 10.16 7.58 18.91
CA ILE A 42 10.68 7.16 20.22
C ILE A 42 12.19 6.98 20.07
N ASP A 43 12.98 7.79 20.77
CA ASP A 43 14.42 7.55 20.88
C ASP A 43 14.72 6.68 22.11
N VAL A 44 15.63 5.73 21.95
CA VAL A 44 16.07 4.83 23.01
C VAL A 44 17.59 4.76 23.09
N GLU A 45 18.10 4.53 24.29
CA GLU A 45 19.47 4.13 24.54
C GLU A 45 19.50 2.63 24.88
N LEU A 46 20.21 1.85 24.07
CA LEU A 46 20.42 0.42 24.31
C LEU A 46 21.36 0.18 25.50
N SER A 47 21.37 -1.05 26.02
CA SER A 47 22.23 -1.44 27.15
C SER A 47 23.74 -1.27 26.90
N ASN A 48 24.17 -1.19 25.64
CA ASN A 48 25.54 -0.91 25.23
C ASN A 48 25.84 0.59 25.00
N GLY A 49 24.88 1.48 25.29
CA GLY A 49 24.98 2.93 25.07
C GLY A 49 24.69 3.40 23.65
N THR A 50 24.30 2.50 22.73
CA THR A 50 23.92 2.88 21.36
C THR A 50 22.58 3.59 21.37
N LEU A 51 22.47 4.69 20.64
CA LEU A 51 21.19 5.39 20.43
C LEU A 51 20.51 4.84 19.19
N GLU A 52 19.23 4.51 19.32
CA GLU A 52 18.36 4.10 18.23
C GLU A 52 17.05 4.89 18.27
N ALA A 53 16.38 4.97 17.12
CA ALA A 53 15.09 5.63 16.99
C ALA A 53 14.06 4.70 16.35
N TYR A 54 12.82 4.84 16.79
CA TYR A 54 11.68 4.04 16.34
C TYR A 54 10.53 4.95 15.93
N PHE A 55 9.85 4.59 14.86
CA PHE A 55 8.61 5.24 14.44
C PHE A 55 7.42 4.43 14.93
N VAL A 56 6.44 5.10 15.53
CA VAL A 56 5.25 4.45 16.08
C VAL A 56 4.00 5.09 15.48
N LYS A 57 3.07 4.26 15.01
CA LYS A 57 1.70 4.68 14.72
C LYS A 57 0.74 4.11 15.75
N VAL A 58 -0.25 4.91 16.12
CA VAL A 58 -1.28 4.54 17.10
C VAL A 58 -2.66 4.80 16.50
N MET A 59 -3.55 3.82 16.62
CA MET A 59 -4.92 3.88 16.13
C MET A 59 -5.88 3.29 17.15
N GLN A 60 -7.15 3.67 17.07
CA GLN A 60 -8.21 3.12 17.91
C GLN A 60 -9.20 2.27 17.11
N GLY A 61 -9.90 1.38 17.80
CA GLY A 61 -10.94 0.55 17.20
C GLY A 61 -10.43 -0.64 16.42
N GLU A 62 -11.35 -1.57 16.16
CA GLU A 62 -11.07 -2.80 15.41
C GLU A 62 -10.56 -2.51 13.98
N THR A 63 -11.05 -1.47 13.31
CA THR A 63 -10.50 -1.06 12.00
C THR A 63 -9.05 -0.62 12.12
N GLY A 64 -8.71 0.22 13.11
CA GLY A 64 -7.34 0.65 13.35
C GLY A 64 -6.40 -0.51 13.66
N LYS A 65 -6.85 -1.47 14.46
CA LYS A 65 -6.12 -2.72 14.72
C LYS A 65 -5.80 -3.48 13.44
N ASN A 66 -6.80 -3.67 12.58
CA ASN A 66 -6.66 -4.43 11.34
C ASN A 66 -5.76 -3.69 10.34
N MET A 67 -5.85 -2.36 10.26
CA MET A 67 -4.94 -1.53 9.46
C MET A 67 -3.49 -1.74 9.89
N LEU A 68 -3.18 -1.56 11.19
CA LEU A 68 -1.82 -1.69 11.73
C LEU A 68 -1.26 -3.10 11.57
N HIS A 69 -2.06 -4.14 11.84
CA HIS A 69 -1.65 -5.53 11.60
C HIS A 69 -1.32 -5.77 10.12
N SER A 70 -2.18 -5.28 9.22
CA SER A 70 -1.99 -5.51 7.79
C SER A 70 -0.81 -4.72 7.21
N GLU A 71 -0.53 -3.52 7.74
CA GLU A 71 0.65 -2.74 7.40
C GLU A 71 1.91 -3.47 7.88
N PHE A 72 1.92 -3.98 9.12
CA PHE A 72 3.04 -4.78 9.65
C PHE A 72 3.36 -5.98 8.74
N GLU A 73 2.35 -6.75 8.36
CA GLU A 73 2.52 -7.92 7.47
C GLU A 73 3.00 -7.52 6.07
N SER A 74 2.50 -6.40 5.53
CA SER A 74 2.92 -5.87 4.22
C SER A 74 4.38 -5.42 4.24
N MET A 75 4.75 -4.62 5.23
CA MET A 75 6.12 -4.14 5.41
C MET A 75 7.09 -5.29 5.71
N GLN A 76 6.65 -6.31 6.46
CA GLN A 76 7.47 -7.49 6.72
C GLN A 76 7.73 -8.27 5.42
N ALA A 77 6.73 -8.40 4.54
CA ALA A 77 6.90 -9.06 3.25
C ALA A 77 7.90 -8.32 2.35
N ILE A 78 7.84 -6.98 2.30
CA ILE A 78 8.79 -6.16 1.53
C ILE A 78 10.19 -6.23 2.15
N TYR A 79 10.32 -5.95 3.46
CA TYR A 79 11.60 -5.92 4.16
C TYR A 79 12.36 -7.25 4.08
N SER A 80 11.65 -8.38 4.17
CA SER A 80 12.27 -9.71 4.07
C SER A 80 12.91 -9.97 2.71
N LEU A 81 12.45 -9.28 1.65
CA LEU A 81 13.00 -9.38 0.30
C LEU A 81 14.06 -8.31 0.05
N LEU A 82 13.81 -7.07 0.48
CA LEU A 82 14.65 -5.90 0.21
C LEU A 82 14.80 -5.03 1.47
N PRO A 83 15.69 -5.39 2.42
CA PRO A 83 15.82 -4.69 3.70
C PRO A 83 16.13 -3.19 3.60
N ASP A 84 16.82 -2.77 2.54
CA ASP A 84 17.17 -1.36 2.32
C ASP A 84 16.08 -0.57 1.57
N PHE A 85 15.00 -1.22 1.12
CA PHE A 85 13.92 -0.56 0.36
C PHE A 85 12.74 -0.13 1.23
N SER A 86 12.67 -0.57 2.48
CA SER A 86 11.57 -0.27 3.39
C SER A 86 12.05 -0.25 4.84
N PRO A 87 11.49 0.57 5.74
CA PRO A 87 11.82 0.51 7.16
C PRO A 87 11.49 -0.87 7.73
N LYS A 88 12.35 -1.38 8.62
CA LYS A 88 12.12 -2.65 9.30
C LYS A 88 10.88 -2.60 10.20
N PRO A 89 9.88 -3.49 10.02
CA PRO A 89 8.84 -3.66 11.02
C PRO A 89 9.39 -4.35 12.27
N ILE A 90 9.07 -3.81 13.44
CA ILE A 90 9.59 -4.26 14.74
C ILE A 90 8.53 -5.07 15.47
N ALA A 91 7.35 -4.49 15.66
CA ALA A 91 6.23 -5.13 16.34
C ALA A 91 4.91 -4.44 16.02
N TRP A 92 3.80 -5.10 16.33
CA TRP A 92 2.49 -4.48 16.44
C TRP A 92 1.73 -5.09 17.61
N GLY A 93 0.72 -4.39 18.15
CA GLY A 93 -0.04 -4.88 19.30
C GLY A 93 -1.12 -3.93 19.79
N SER A 94 -1.62 -4.21 20.99
CA SER A 94 -2.59 -3.36 21.70
C SER A 94 -1.95 -2.76 22.94
N TYR A 95 -2.39 -1.56 23.31
CA TYR A 95 -2.01 -0.94 24.58
C TYR A 95 -2.53 -1.76 25.77
N ALA A 96 -1.77 -1.74 26.86
CA ALA A 96 -2.16 -2.37 28.11
C ALA A 96 -3.03 -1.44 28.96
N GLU A 97 -2.76 -0.14 28.92
CA GLU A 97 -3.39 0.84 29.82
C GLU A 97 -4.56 1.58 29.18
N THR A 98 -4.63 1.62 27.85
CA THR A 98 -5.73 2.24 27.10
C THR A 98 -6.46 1.20 26.28
N GLU A 99 -7.73 0.97 26.63
CA GLU A 99 -8.59 0.04 25.89
C GLU A 99 -8.75 0.47 24.43
N ASP A 100 -8.97 -0.52 23.56
CA ASP A 100 -9.28 -0.33 22.13
C ASP A 100 -8.28 0.56 21.39
N THR A 101 -7.02 0.56 21.84
CA THR A 101 -5.93 1.34 21.27
C THR A 101 -4.80 0.39 20.88
N HIS A 102 -4.29 0.57 19.66
CA HIS A 102 -3.41 -0.35 18.98
C HIS A 102 -2.21 0.40 18.39
N PHE A 103 -1.11 -0.30 18.20
CA PHE A 103 0.13 0.29 17.69
C PHE A 103 0.86 -0.61 16.70
N ILE A 104 1.69 0.02 15.87
CA ILE A 104 2.80 -0.59 15.11
C ILE A 104 4.08 0.17 15.43
N ILE A 105 5.19 -0.55 15.54
CA ILE A 105 6.54 -0.02 15.70
C ILE A 105 7.35 -0.40 14.46
N MET A 106 7.99 0.60 13.86
CA MET A 106 8.88 0.48 12.72
C MET A 106 10.25 1.05 13.10
N GLU A 107 11.31 0.59 12.45
CA GLU A 107 12.58 1.29 12.41
C GLU A 107 12.37 2.74 11.96
N PHE A 108 12.99 3.69 12.66
CA PHE A 108 12.99 5.07 12.22
C PHE A 108 14.05 5.26 11.14
N ARG A 109 13.63 5.78 9.98
CA ARG A 109 14.51 6.19 8.89
C ARG A 109 14.37 7.68 8.69
N ASP A 110 15.49 8.39 8.72
CA ASP A 110 15.54 9.78 8.26
C ASP A 110 15.37 9.79 6.74
N MET A 111 14.37 10.54 6.26
CA MET A 111 13.98 10.55 4.85
C MET A 111 14.00 11.94 4.27
N ILE A 112 14.43 12.04 3.01
CA ILE A 112 14.22 13.19 2.14
C ILE A 112 12.89 12.94 1.41
N LEU A 113 11.88 13.76 1.71
CA LEU A 113 10.54 13.68 1.11
C LEU A 113 10.47 14.37 -0.26
N GLU A 114 11.47 14.10 -1.09
CA GLU A 114 11.49 14.45 -2.51
C GLU A 114 11.25 13.18 -3.32
N MET A 115 10.82 13.37 -4.58
CA MET A 115 10.65 12.26 -5.50
C MET A 115 12.00 11.54 -5.68
N PRO A 116 12.06 10.20 -5.51
CA PRO A 116 13.31 9.46 -5.65
C PRO A 116 13.80 9.46 -7.10
N ASP A 117 15.09 9.21 -7.34
CA ASP A 117 15.60 9.07 -8.70
C ASP A 117 14.82 7.97 -9.47
N PRO A 118 14.26 8.26 -10.67
CA PRO A 118 13.41 7.30 -11.37
C PRO A 118 14.08 5.97 -11.69
N ASP A 119 15.36 6.00 -12.11
CA ASP A 119 16.08 4.78 -12.50
C ASP A 119 16.41 3.92 -11.27
N LYS A 120 16.87 4.53 -10.17
CA LYS A 120 17.09 3.80 -8.92
C LYS A 120 15.79 3.22 -8.36
N PHE A 121 14.75 4.05 -8.25
CA PHE A 121 13.47 3.61 -7.67
C PHE A 121 12.85 2.48 -8.48
N ALA A 122 12.79 2.64 -9.80
CA ALA A 122 12.16 1.65 -10.66
C ALA A 122 12.95 0.34 -10.72
N ALA A 123 14.28 0.37 -10.60
CA ALA A 123 15.08 -0.84 -10.44
C ALA A 123 14.73 -1.60 -9.15
N ARG A 124 14.60 -0.90 -8.01
CA ARG A 124 14.21 -1.52 -6.73
C ARG A 124 12.78 -2.06 -6.76
N LEU A 125 11.85 -1.35 -7.39
CA LEU A 125 10.48 -1.84 -7.59
C LEU A 125 10.44 -3.07 -8.51
N ALA A 126 11.25 -3.07 -9.57
CA ALA A 126 11.41 -4.23 -10.44
C ALA A 126 11.97 -5.44 -9.68
N ASP A 127 12.97 -5.22 -8.81
CA ASP A 127 13.51 -6.27 -7.94
C ASP A 127 12.43 -6.82 -6.99
N LEU A 128 11.59 -5.97 -6.40
CA LEU A 128 10.48 -6.42 -5.54
C LEU A 128 9.51 -7.32 -6.33
N HIS A 129 9.06 -6.84 -7.49
CA HIS A 129 8.13 -7.57 -8.34
C HIS A 129 8.75 -8.87 -8.87
N HIS A 130 10.03 -8.86 -9.27
CA HIS A 130 10.71 -10.01 -9.86
C HIS A 130 11.15 -11.06 -8.83
N ASN A 131 11.62 -10.66 -7.65
CA ASN A 131 12.19 -11.57 -6.65
C ASN A 131 11.17 -12.12 -5.66
N SER A 132 10.02 -11.45 -5.50
CA SER A 132 8.92 -11.94 -4.67
C SER A 132 8.36 -13.27 -5.18
N LYS A 133 7.89 -14.13 -4.26
CA LYS A 133 7.24 -15.40 -4.58
C LYS A 133 6.01 -15.57 -3.72
N SER A 134 4.84 -15.66 -4.36
CA SER A 134 3.61 -16.00 -3.65
C SER A 134 3.78 -17.34 -2.92
N PRO A 135 3.44 -17.42 -1.61
CA PRO A 135 3.71 -18.58 -0.78
C PRO A 135 2.98 -19.85 -1.24
N ASN A 136 1.91 -19.69 -2.03
CA ASN A 136 1.11 -20.77 -2.59
C ASN A 136 0.97 -20.67 -4.13
N GLY A 137 1.73 -19.77 -4.77
CA GLY A 137 1.66 -19.54 -6.21
C GLY A 137 0.38 -18.86 -6.71
N LYS A 138 -0.46 -18.31 -5.82
CA LYS A 138 -1.73 -17.65 -6.14
C LYS A 138 -1.66 -16.13 -5.98
N PHE A 139 -2.63 -15.42 -6.54
CA PHE A 139 -2.87 -13.99 -6.28
C PHE A 139 -3.61 -13.81 -4.96
N GLY A 140 -3.32 -12.75 -4.21
CA GLY A 140 -3.91 -12.48 -2.90
C GLY A 140 -2.87 -12.29 -1.80
N PHE A 141 -3.30 -12.33 -0.54
CA PHE A 141 -2.47 -12.13 0.64
C PHE A 141 -3.04 -12.91 1.82
N HIS A 142 -2.23 -13.18 2.84
CA HIS A 142 -2.66 -13.99 4.00
C HIS A 142 -3.53 -13.21 4.99
N VAL A 143 -3.51 -11.88 4.91
CA VAL A 143 -4.37 -10.97 5.69
C VAL A 143 -5.11 -10.00 4.77
N THR A 144 -6.25 -9.48 5.22
CA THR A 144 -6.91 -8.33 4.59
C THR A 144 -6.06 -7.08 4.82
N THR A 145 -5.74 -6.38 3.74
CA THR A 145 -4.99 -5.11 3.76
C THR A 145 -5.93 -3.91 3.54
N TYR A 146 -5.45 -2.72 3.91
CA TYR A 146 -6.30 -1.52 4.04
C TYR A 146 -5.62 -0.28 3.44
N PRO A 147 -5.79 -0.02 2.13
CA PRO A 147 -5.40 1.27 1.56
C PRO A 147 -6.39 2.35 2.06
N GLY A 148 -5.96 3.14 3.04
CA GLY A 148 -6.85 3.98 3.84
C GLY A 148 -7.58 3.17 4.92
N ASN A 149 -8.84 3.50 5.22
CA ASN A 149 -9.62 2.82 6.27
C ASN A 149 -10.64 1.79 5.73
N LEU A 150 -10.56 1.46 4.44
CA LEU A 150 -11.47 0.51 3.78
C LEU A 150 -10.72 -0.80 3.45
N PRO A 151 -11.34 -1.97 3.69
CA PRO A 151 -10.71 -3.26 3.42
C PRO A 151 -10.60 -3.50 1.92
N GLN A 152 -9.46 -4.02 1.46
CA GLN A 152 -9.33 -4.54 0.10
C GLN A 152 -9.44 -6.06 0.05
N TYR A 153 -9.92 -6.57 -1.08
CA TYR A 153 -9.98 -8.00 -1.32
C TYR A 153 -8.57 -8.62 -1.32
N SER A 154 -8.34 -9.62 -0.47
CA SER A 154 -7.03 -10.28 -0.35
C SER A 154 -7.11 -11.81 -0.42
N HIS A 155 -8.28 -12.40 -0.63
CA HIS A 155 -8.40 -13.86 -0.70
C HIS A 155 -7.61 -14.44 -1.88
N TRP A 156 -7.22 -15.72 -1.74
CA TRP A 156 -6.37 -16.40 -2.70
C TRP A 156 -7.13 -16.87 -3.95
N GLU A 157 -6.61 -16.52 -5.12
CA GLU A 157 -7.17 -16.88 -6.42
C GLU A 157 -6.09 -17.37 -7.38
N ASP A 158 -6.38 -18.40 -8.16
CA ASP A 158 -5.42 -18.98 -9.12
C ASP A 158 -5.23 -18.13 -10.38
N LYS A 159 -6.19 -17.26 -10.69
CA LYS A 159 -6.25 -16.46 -11.92
C LYS A 159 -6.35 -14.98 -11.61
N TRP A 160 -5.59 -14.17 -12.33
CA TRP A 160 -5.56 -12.73 -12.13
C TRP A 160 -6.88 -12.08 -12.53
N GLU A 161 -7.49 -12.51 -13.64
CA GLU A 161 -8.82 -12.06 -14.06
C GLU A 161 -9.85 -12.26 -12.93
N THR A 162 -9.85 -13.44 -12.30
CA THR A 162 -10.77 -13.78 -11.21
C THR A 162 -10.50 -12.95 -9.95
N PHE A 163 -9.23 -12.83 -9.55
CA PHE A 163 -8.83 -11.99 -8.42
C PHE A 163 -9.29 -10.55 -8.63
N PHE A 164 -8.92 -9.95 -9.77
CA PHE A 164 -9.20 -8.56 -10.07
C PHE A 164 -10.70 -8.29 -10.14
N ALA A 165 -11.49 -9.18 -10.76
CA ALA A 165 -12.95 -9.05 -10.78
C ALA A 165 -13.54 -9.02 -9.37
N LYS A 166 -13.13 -9.93 -8.48
CA LYS A 166 -13.61 -9.94 -7.08
C LYS A 166 -13.17 -8.69 -6.31
N ALA A 167 -11.93 -8.24 -6.50
CA ALA A 167 -11.44 -7.01 -5.91
C ALA A 167 -12.21 -5.76 -6.40
N MET A 168 -12.48 -5.67 -7.70
CA MET A 168 -13.26 -4.58 -8.29
C MET A 168 -14.71 -4.60 -7.80
N ARG A 169 -15.31 -5.79 -7.65
CA ARG A 169 -16.67 -5.94 -7.10
C ARG A 169 -16.74 -5.39 -5.68
N GLN A 170 -15.80 -5.79 -4.81
CA GLN A 170 -15.74 -5.28 -3.44
C GLN A 170 -15.54 -3.75 -3.42
N ALA A 171 -14.68 -3.20 -4.28
CA ALA A 171 -14.49 -1.75 -4.36
C ALA A 171 -15.79 -1.02 -4.76
N LEU A 172 -16.54 -1.54 -5.73
CA LEU A 172 -17.85 -0.98 -6.12
C LEU A 172 -18.88 -1.10 -4.99
N ASP A 173 -18.93 -2.24 -4.30
CA ASP A 173 -19.86 -2.44 -3.19
C ASP A 173 -19.59 -1.43 -2.06
N LEU A 174 -18.32 -1.15 -1.75
CA LEU A 174 -17.92 -0.11 -0.80
C LEU A 174 -18.30 1.30 -1.28
N GLU A 175 -18.11 1.60 -2.56
CA GLU A 175 -18.44 2.90 -3.16
C GLU A 175 -19.95 3.15 -3.13
N ILE A 176 -20.75 2.15 -3.51
CA ILE A 176 -22.21 2.18 -3.46
C ILE A 176 -22.70 2.29 -2.01
N ALA A 177 -22.08 1.59 -1.06
CA ALA A 177 -22.41 1.71 0.35
C ALA A 177 -22.14 3.13 0.90
N ALA A 178 -21.03 3.75 0.47
CA ALA A 178 -20.62 5.07 0.92
C ALA A 178 -21.45 6.21 0.31
N LYS A 179 -21.76 6.12 -0.99
CA LYS A 179 -22.33 7.24 -1.76
C LYS A 179 -23.70 6.93 -2.39
N GLY A 180 -24.24 5.74 -2.17
CA GLY A 180 -25.54 5.31 -2.68
C GLY A 180 -25.50 4.85 -4.14
N TYR A 181 -26.65 4.40 -4.63
CA TYR A 181 -26.82 3.90 -6.00
C TYR A 181 -26.75 5.02 -7.05
N ASP A 182 -26.17 4.73 -8.21
CA ASP A 182 -26.17 5.57 -9.41
C ASP A 182 -26.82 4.80 -10.58
N PRO A 183 -27.83 5.37 -11.30
CA PRO A 183 -28.49 4.71 -12.42
C PRO A 183 -27.57 4.21 -13.53
N GLU A 184 -26.39 4.82 -13.73
CA GLU A 184 -25.46 4.37 -14.76
C GLU A 184 -24.86 3.00 -14.44
N PHE A 185 -24.89 2.56 -13.18
CA PHE A 185 -24.41 1.25 -12.79
C PHE A 185 -25.18 0.10 -13.45
N ASP A 186 -26.46 0.29 -13.78
CA ASP A 186 -27.26 -0.72 -14.50
C ASP A 186 -26.66 -1.10 -15.86
N GLU A 187 -25.95 -0.17 -16.51
CA GLU A 187 -25.32 -0.39 -17.81
C GLU A 187 -23.81 -0.61 -17.69
N LEU A 188 -23.14 0.20 -16.87
CA LEU A 188 -21.68 0.22 -16.81
C LEU A 188 -21.10 -0.99 -16.06
N ILE A 189 -21.74 -1.46 -14.99
CA ILE A 189 -21.22 -2.60 -14.22
C ILE A 189 -21.29 -3.90 -15.04
N PRO A 190 -22.41 -4.25 -15.72
CA PRO A 190 -22.40 -5.43 -16.58
C PRO A 190 -21.32 -5.37 -17.67
N ALA A 191 -21.18 -4.23 -18.37
CA ALA A 191 -20.14 -4.05 -19.37
C ALA A 191 -18.72 -4.26 -18.80
N LEU A 192 -18.46 -3.76 -17.59
CA LEU A 192 -17.18 -3.94 -16.90
C LEU A 192 -16.84 -5.41 -16.67
N PHE A 193 -17.79 -6.18 -16.15
CA PHE A 193 -17.54 -7.56 -15.71
C PHE A 193 -17.68 -8.59 -16.83
N ASP A 194 -18.61 -8.39 -17.75
CA ASP A 194 -18.92 -9.36 -18.79
C ASP A 194 -18.05 -9.16 -20.04
N THR A 195 -17.56 -7.93 -20.28
CA THR A 195 -16.78 -7.60 -21.48
C THR A 195 -15.38 -7.07 -21.15
N ILE A 196 -15.27 -5.95 -20.43
CA ILE A 196 -14.02 -5.18 -20.32
C ILE A 196 -12.94 -5.96 -19.56
N ILE A 197 -13.25 -6.46 -18.37
CA ILE A 197 -12.32 -7.25 -17.55
C ILE A 197 -11.85 -8.51 -18.31
N PRO A 198 -12.75 -9.36 -18.86
CA PRO A 198 -12.36 -10.48 -19.72
C PRO A 198 -11.50 -10.07 -20.92
N ARG A 199 -11.86 -9.00 -21.63
CA ARG A 199 -11.14 -8.53 -22.83
C ARG A 199 -9.71 -8.13 -22.51
N LEU A 200 -9.46 -7.49 -21.37
CA LEU A 200 -8.16 -6.93 -21.01
C LEU A 200 -7.29 -7.87 -20.17
N LEU A 201 -7.89 -8.73 -19.33
CA LEU A 201 -7.14 -9.54 -18.37
C LEU A 201 -7.02 -11.01 -18.77
N ARG A 202 -8.02 -11.61 -19.43
CA ARG A 202 -7.94 -13.01 -19.86
C ARG A 202 -6.77 -13.30 -20.81
N PRO A 203 -6.43 -12.41 -21.77
CA PRO A 203 -5.29 -12.65 -22.65
C PRO A 203 -3.98 -12.87 -21.90
N LEU A 204 -3.77 -12.23 -20.75
CA LEU A 204 -2.53 -12.36 -19.96
C LEU A 204 -2.21 -13.82 -19.56
N GLU A 205 -3.23 -14.67 -19.47
CA GLU A 205 -3.10 -16.08 -19.06
C GLU A 205 -3.64 -17.06 -20.12
N SER A 206 -3.79 -16.60 -21.37
CA SER A 206 -4.27 -17.39 -22.51
C SER A 206 -3.14 -17.68 -23.50
N ASP A 207 -3.35 -18.62 -24.41
CA ASP A 207 -2.38 -18.97 -25.48
C ASP A 207 -0.99 -19.35 -24.95
N GLY A 208 -0.94 -20.03 -23.80
CA GLY A 208 0.29 -20.45 -23.14
C GLY A 208 1.00 -19.37 -22.33
N ARG A 209 0.42 -18.16 -22.24
CA ARG A 209 0.90 -17.09 -21.37
C ARG A 209 0.50 -17.33 -19.92
N SER A 210 1.22 -16.68 -19.01
CA SER A 210 0.95 -16.73 -17.58
C SER A 210 1.38 -15.42 -16.93
N VAL A 211 0.62 -14.99 -15.93
CA VAL A 211 1.01 -13.88 -15.06
C VAL A 211 1.65 -14.43 -13.80
N LYS A 212 2.79 -13.88 -13.42
CA LYS A 212 3.42 -14.16 -12.14
C LYS A 212 2.73 -13.35 -11.03
N PRO A 213 2.20 -13.98 -9.95
CA PRO A 213 1.79 -13.27 -8.75
C PRO A 213 3.02 -12.62 -8.08
N SER A 214 3.13 -11.31 -8.23
CA SER A 214 4.25 -10.49 -7.77
C SER A 214 3.79 -9.64 -6.59
N LEU A 215 4.59 -9.57 -5.53
CA LEU A 215 4.27 -8.73 -4.38
C LEU A 215 4.27 -7.26 -4.82
N VAL A 216 3.12 -6.59 -4.74
CA VAL A 216 2.99 -5.15 -4.96
C VAL A 216 3.01 -4.40 -3.63
N HIS A 217 3.38 -3.13 -3.66
CA HIS A 217 3.21 -2.23 -2.53
C HIS A 217 1.73 -1.98 -2.26
N GLY A 218 0.93 -1.80 -3.31
CA GLY A 218 -0.54 -1.78 -3.24
C GLY A 218 -1.17 -0.45 -2.80
N ASP A 219 -0.36 0.50 -2.35
CA ASP A 219 -0.71 1.92 -2.18
C ASP A 219 0.49 2.83 -2.50
N LEU A 220 1.11 2.66 -3.68
CA LEU A 220 2.35 3.35 -4.02
C LEU A 220 2.09 4.68 -4.75
N TRP A 221 2.28 5.78 -4.04
CA TRP A 221 2.20 7.15 -4.55
C TRP A 221 3.24 8.02 -3.84
N TYR A 222 3.47 9.25 -4.30
CA TYR A 222 4.65 10.03 -3.86
C TYR A 222 4.80 10.16 -2.35
N ALA A 223 3.69 10.23 -1.60
CA ALA A 223 3.71 10.39 -0.15
C ALA A 223 4.02 9.09 0.61
N ASN A 224 4.03 7.95 -0.07
CA ASN A 224 4.43 6.62 0.44
C ASN A 224 5.80 6.19 -0.12
N SER A 225 6.59 7.17 -0.58
CA SER A 225 7.93 6.97 -1.11
C SER A 225 8.84 8.13 -0.71
N GLY A 226 10.14 7.87 -0.68
CA GLY A 226 11.16 8.91 -0.45
C GLY A 226 12.55 8.37 -0.70
N SER A 227 13.55 9.10 -0.22
CA SER A 227 14.94 8.62 -0.21
C SER A 227 15.49 8.64 1.21
N ASP A 228 16.24 7.61 1.58
CA ASP A 228 17.01 7.56 2.83
C ASP A 228 18.00 8.74 2.86
N SER A 229 17.99 9.55 3.93
CA SER A 229 18.82 10.75 3.98
C SER A 229 20.32 10.45 4.09
N ASN A 230 20.69 9.27 4.58
CA ASN A 230 22.08 8.90 4.80
C ASN A 230 22.70 8.28 3.54
N THR A 231 21.92 7.49 2.81
CA THR A 231 22.40 6.73 1.64
C THR A 231 21.95 7.31 0.30
N GLY A 232 20.86 8.09 0.29
CA GLY A 232 20.20 8.54 -0.94
C GLY A 232 19.53 7.41 -1.72
N GLU A 233 19.33 6.25 -1.09
CA GLU A 233 18.64 5.12 -1.72
C GLU A 233 17.12 5.25 -1.57
N PRO A 234 16.34 4.79 -2.57
CA PRO A 234 14.89 4.89 -2.50
C PRO A 234 14.31 4.04 -1.36
N ILE A 235 13.27 4.56 -0.70
CA ILE A 235 12.51 3.88 0.35
C ILE A 235 11.01 3.97 0.04
N VAL A 236 10.27 2.91 0.36
CA VAL A 236 8.80 2.86 0.41
C VAL A 236 8.31 2.54 1.82
N PHE A 237 7.11 3.02 2.15
CA PHE A 237 6.46 2.83 3.45
C PHE A 237 4.94 2.90 3.30
N ASP A 238 4.21 2.52 4.35
CA ASP A 238 2.73 2.49 4.36
C ASP A 238 2.13 1.53 3.32
N ALA A 239 2.76 0.35 3.18
CA ALA A 239 2.36 -0.66 2.22
C ALA A 239 1.01 -1.34 2.56
N CYS A 240 0.25 -1.61 1.51
CA CYS A 240 -1.02 -2.35 1.53
C CYS A 240 -0.90 -3.56 0.58
N SER A 241 0.05 -4.43 0.88
CA SER A 241 0.56 -5.42 -0.07
C SER A 241 -0.40 -6.56 -0.34
N PHE A 242 -0.24 -7.13 -1.53
CA PHE A 242 -0.75 -8.45 -1.92
C PHE A 242 0.02 -8.94 -3.15
N TYR A 243 -0.14 -10.21 -3.52
CA TYR A 243 0.42 -10.76 -4.75
C TYR A 243 -0.52 -10.49 -5.93
N ALA A 244 -0.05 -9.72 -6.91
CA ALA A 244 -0.82 -9.18 -8.02
C ALA A 244 -0.11 -9.39 -9.38
N HIS A 245 -0.75 -8.98 -10.47
CA HIS A 245 -0.02 -8.63 -11.68
C HIS A 245 0.85 -7.39 -11.42
N ASN A 246 2.12 -7.39 -11.79
CA ASN A 246 3.06 -6.29 -11.52
C ASN A 246 2.60 -4.93 -12.09
N GLU A 247 1.94 -4.90 -13.25
CA GLU A 247 1.41 -3.66 -13.85
C GLU A 247 0.27 -3.03 -13.04
N TYR A 248 -0.31 -3.75 -12.06
CA TYR A 248 -1.34 -3.21 -11.16
C TYR A 248 -0.88 -1.93 -10.44
N GLU A 249 0.40 -1.87 -10.04
CA GLU A 249 0.97 -0.73 -9.32
C GLU A 249 0.82 0.59 -10.11
N PHE A 250 0.92 0.52 -11.44
CA PHE A 250 0.86 1.71 -12.31
C PHE A 250 -0.54 2.31 -12.41
N GLY A 251 -1.58 1.58 -12.01
CA GLY A 251 -2.94 2.12 -11.91
C GLY A 251 -2.98 3.32 -10.95
N GLN A 252 -2.27 3.23 -9.82
CA GLN A 252 -2.15 4.30 -8.84
C GLN A 252 -1.30 5.47 -9.36
N TRP A 253 -0.47 5.29 -10.39
CA TRP A 253 0.41 6.34 -10.91
C TRP A 253 -0.23 7.20 -11.99
N ARG A 254 -1.27 6.69 -12.66
CA ARG A 254 -1.99 7.42 -13.72
C ARG A 254 -2.54 8.79 -13.27
N PRO A 255 -3.15 8.94 -12.07
CA PRO A 255 -3.57 10.25 -11.59
C PRO A 255 -2.36 11.17 -11.34
N VAL A 256 -2.35 12.34 -11.99
CA VAL A 256 -1.24 13.32 -11.90
C VAL A 256 -0.93 13.73 -10.45
N CYS A 257 -1.92 13.71 -9.56
CA CYS A 257 -1.74 14.03 -8.15
C CYS A 257 -0.78 13.07 -7.41
N ASN A 258 -0.55 11.87 -7.96
CA ASN A 258 0.31 10.85 -7.35
C ASN A 258 1.79 10.97 -7.78
N ARG A 259 2.11 11.91 -8.68
CA ARG A 259 3.45 12.40 -9.09
C ARG A 259 4.45 11.39 -9.67
N PHE A 260 4.09 10.13 -9.81
CA PHE A 260 4.86 9.14 -10.56
C PHE A 260 4.56 9.27 -12.07
N GLY A 261 5.33 10.11 -12.76
CA GLY A 261 5.17 10.36 -14.19
C GLY A 261 5.68 9.24 -15.10
N ASP A 262 5.58 9.47 -16.42
CA ASP A 262 6.01 8.53 -17.45
C ASP A 262 7.49 8.13 -17.28
N GLU A 263 8.34 9.01 -16.76
CA GLU A 263 9.75 8.72 -16.49
C GLU A 263 9.97 7.52 -15.56
N TYR A 264 9.10 7.29 -14.58
CA TYR A 264 9.19 6.13 -13.68
C TYR A 264 8.72 4.85 -14.34
N VAL A 265 7.65 4.93 -15.14
CA VAL A 265 7.14 3.79 -15.91
C VAL A 265 8.17 3.34 -16.94
N GLN A 266 8.77 4.29 -17.67
CA GLN A 266 9.83 4.00 -18.62
C GLN A 266 11.09 3.45 -17.93
N ALA A 267 11.47 3.99 -16.78
CA ALA A 267 12.56 3.44 -15.98
C ALA A 267 12.29 2.00 -15.52
N TYR A 268 11.04 1.69 -15.15
CA TYR A 268 10.65 0.32 -14.79
C TYR A 268 10.78 -0.64 -15.97
N PHE A 269 10.32 -0.22 -17.16
CA PHE A 269 10.40 -1.05 -18.36
C PHE A 269 11.80 -1.25 -18.93
N LYS A 270 12.82 -0.54 -18.42
CA LYS A 270 14.23 -0.91 -18.66
C LYS A 270 14.61 -2.24 -17.99
N ASN A 271 13.87 -2.63 -16.95
CA ASN A 271 14.16 -3.81 -16.10
C ASN A 271 13.18 -4.97 -16.33
N VAL A 272 11.94 -4.68 -16.74
CA VAL A 272 10.86 -5.68 -16.91
C VAL A 272 10.16 -5.44 -18.24
N GLN A 273 9.82 -6.50 -18.96
CA GLN A 273 9.04 -6.37 -20.20
C GLN A 273 7.56 -6.10 -19.90
N VAL A 274 6.92 -5.34 -20.78
CA VAL A 274 5.46 -5.17 -20.78
C VAL A 274 4.80 -6.54 -20.97
N SER A 275 3.73 -6.84 -20.23
CA SER A 275 3.04 -8.11 -20.34
C SER A 275 2.31 -8.22 -21.69
N ALA A 276 2.45 -9.35 -22.37
CA ALA A 276 1.74 -9.61 -23.63
C ALA A 276 0.24 -9.88 -23.40
N PRO A 277 -0.68 -9.31 -24.21
CA PRO A 277 -0.43 -8.50 -25.40
C PRO A 277 -0.05 -7.07 -25.02
N GLU A 278 1.02 -6.54 -25.62
CA GLU A 278 1.51 -5.19 -25.30
C GLU A 278 0.52 -4.11 -25.74
N GLU A 279 -0.25 -4.37 -26.80
CA GLU A 279 -1.30 -3.46 -27.30
C GLU A 279 -2.43 -3.23 -26.29
N ASP A 280 -2.61 -4.13 -25.32
CA ASP A 280 -3.62 -4.02 -24.27
C ASP A 280 -3.08 -3.30 -23.02
N TYR A 281 -1.78 -2.98 -22.96
CA TYR A 281 -1.12 -2.41 -21.78
C TYR A 281 -1.85 -1.17 -21.24
N ASP A 282 -2.10 -0.18 -22.09
CA ASP A 282 -2.76 1.04 -21.64
C ASP A 282 -4.16 0.78 -21.10
N GLY A 283 -4.93 -0.10 -21.75
CA GLY A 283 -6.25 -0.52 -21.27
C GLY A 283 -6.19 -1.22 -19.92
N ARG A 284 -5.20 -2.09 -19.68
CA ARG A 284 -5.01 -2.74 -18.38
C ARG A 284 -4.69 -1.73 -17.28
N VAL A 285 -3.79 -0.78 -17.54
CA VAL A 285 -3.44 0.22 -16.53
C VAL A 285 -4.62 1.16 -16.25
N ASP A 286 -5.42 1.53 -17.25
CA ASP A 286 -6.67 2.28 -17.04
C ASP A 286 -7.70 1.50 -16.22
N LEU A 287 -7.78 0.18 -16.43
CA LEU A 287 -8.63 -0.70 -15.62
C LEU A 287 -8.13 -0.78 -14.17
N TYR A 288 -6.81 -0.84 -13.94
CA TYR A 288 -6.24 -0.81 -12.60
C TYR A 288 -6.45 0.55 -11.92
N LYS A 289 -6.29 1.65 -12.66
CA LYS A 289 -6.61 3.02 -12.22
C LYS A 289 -8.08 3.12 -11.79
N LEU A 290 -9.01 2.55 -12.55
CA LEU A 290 -10.43 2.52 -12.19
C LEU A 290 -10.63 1.89 -10.80
N LYS A 291 -9.99 0.75 -10.50
CA LYS A 291 -10.08 0.14 -9.16
C LYS A 291 -9.63 1.10 -8.06
N PHE A 292 -8.48 1.75 -8.23
CA PHE A 292 -7.98 2.74 -7.26
C PHE A 292 -8.94 3.92 -7.11
N ASN A 293 -9.43 4.49 -8.22
CA ASN A 293 -10.36 5.62 -8.18
C ASN A 293 -11.71 5.25 -7.56
N THR A 294 -12.23 4.04 -7.78
CA THR A 294 -13.43 3.53 -7.09
C THR A 294 -13.20 3.46 -5.59
N HIS A 295 -12.05 2.93 -5.16
CA HIS A 295 -11.70 2.83 -3.74
C HIS A 295 -11.54 4.21 -3.10
N VAL A 296 -10.87 5.15 -3.77
CA VAL A 296 -10.70 6.54 -3.33
C VAL A 296 -12.04 7.28 -3.29
N SER A 297 -12.94 7.03 -4.26
CA SER A 297 -14.31 7.57 -4.23
C SER A 297 -15.05 7.09 -2.98
N ALA A 298 -14.96 5.80 -2.63
CA ALA A 298 -15.57 5.26 -1.42
C ALA A 298 -14.97 5.86 -0.14
N LEU A 299 -13.64 6.05 -0.12
CA LEU A 299 -12.90 6.56 1.04
C LEU A 299 -13.29 8.01 1.38
N PHE A 300 -13.39 8.87 0.36
CA PHE A 300 -13.77 10.28 0.50
C PHE A 300 -15.20 10.48 0.03
N PHE A 301 -16.13 9.95 0.84
CA PHE A 301 -17.56 9.90 0.54
C PHE A 301 -18.21 11.29 0.40
N ASP A 302 -17.61 12.30 1.02
CA ASP A 302 -18.05 13.71 1.01
C ASP A 302 -17.63 14.46 -0.26
N ASN A 303 -16.71 13.92 -1.06
CA ASN A 303 -16.27 14.54 -2.31
C ASN A 303 -16.98 13.92 -3.53
N PRO A 304 -18.01 14.59 -4.10
CA PRO A 304 -18.77 14.05 -5.23
C PRO A 304 -17.95 13.97 -6.53
N THR A 305 -16.89 14.79 -6.67
CA THR A 305 -16.09 14.84 -7.90
C THR A 305 -15.34 13.53 -8.18
N LEU A 306 -15.00 12.78 -7.13
CA LEU A 306 -14.32 11.49 -7.24
C LEU A 306 -15.21 10.41 -7.86
N ARG A 307 -16.52 10.45 -7.58
CA ARG A 307 -17.48 9.53 -8.23
C ARG A 307 -17.60 9.85 -9.71
N GLU A 308 -17.71 11.13 -10.06
CA GLU A 308 -17.80 11.53 -11.46
C GLU A 308 -16.52 11.16 -12.23
N GLN A 309 -15.34 11.32 -11.63
CA GLN A 309 -14.08 10.86 -12.22
C GLN A 309 -14.07 9.34 -12.44
N MET A 310 -14.48 8.56 -11.45
CA MET A 310 -14.61 7.10 -11.55
C MET A 310 -15.61 6.69 -12.65
N LEU A 311 -16.78 7.32 -12.72
CA LEU A 311 -17.77 7.08 -13.77
C LEU A 311 -17.20 7.46 -15.14
N GLY A 312 -16.48 8.57 -15.24
CA GLY A 312 -15.77 8.99 -16.46
C GLY A 312 -14.78 7.94 -16.95
N ASP A 313 -13.94 7.40 -16.06
CA ASP A 313 -13.01 6.31 -16.38
C ASP A 313 -13.74 5.06 -16.89
N LEU A 314 -14.86 4.70 -16.24
CA LEU A 314 -15.65 3.53 -16.62
C LEU A 314 -16.37 3.72 -17.96
N ARG A 315 -16.92 4.91 -18.24
CA ARG A 315 -17.51 5.26 -19.54
C ARG A 315 -16.47 5.19 -20.66
N ASP A 316 -15.26 5.70 -20.43
CA ASP A 316 -14.17 5.63 -21.40
C ASP A 316 -13.73 4.20 -21.70
N LEU A 317 -13.52 3.38 -20.65
CA LEU A 317 -13.19 1.96 -20.81
C LEU A 317 -14.27 1.22 -21.61
N LYS A 318 -15.56 1.49 -21.34
CA LYS A 318 -16.67 0.92 -22.10
C LYS A 318 -16.68 1.39 -23.55
N ALA A 319 -16.37 2.65 -23.83
CA ALA A 319 -16.31 3.16 -25.19
C ALA A 319 -15.19 2.50 -26.02
N ARG A 320 -14.07 2.15 -25.40
CA ARG A 320 -12.91 1.54 -26.07
C ARG A 320 -12.93 0.01 -26.13
N TYR A 321 -13.50 -0.65 -25.11
CA TYR A 321 -13.37 -2.10 -24.91
C TYR A 321 -14.69 -2.82 -24.60
N GLY A 322 -15.81 -2.08 -24.51
CA GLY A 322 -17.15 -2.62 -24.21
C GLY A 322 -17.90 -3.18 -25.41
#